data_AF-A0A382T5Y9-F1
#
_entry.id   AF-A0A382T5Y9-F1
#
_cell.length_a   1.000
_cell.length_b   1.000
_cell.length_c   1.000
_cell.angle_alpha   90.00
_cell.angle_beta   90.00
_cell.angle_gamma   90.00
#
_symmetry.space_group_name_H-M   'P 1'
#
loop_
_entity.id
_entity.type
_entity.pdbx_description
1 polymer ?
#
loop_
_entity_poly.entity_id
_entity_poly.type
_entity_poly.pdbx_seq_one_letter_code
_entity_poly.pdbx_strand_id
1 'polypeptide(L)'
;MAVEDVIKLVKEVATEVIPDNIAFTDVKVESSNVVLYTPNVEIFAENSDVIRTLAQKVRKRIIIKADPSVRKPVISAKQKLLKVLPEEAGVV
;
A
#
# COMPACT_ATOMS: atom_id res chain seq x y z
N MET A 1 -16.77 -16.21 2.44
CA MET A 1 -16.17 -15.48 3.58
C MET A 1 -16.84 -14.13 3.65
N ALA A 2 -17.21 -13.71 4.85
CA ALA A 2 -17.63 -12.33 5.05
C ALA A 2 -16.42 -11.41 4.79
N VAL A 3 -16.68 -10.16 4.42
CA VAL A 3 -15.62 -9.19 4.17
C VAL A 3 -14.79 -8.96 5.43
N GLU A 4 -15.45 -8.96 6.58
CA GLU A 4 -14.84 -8.81 7.90
C GLU A 4 -13.86 -9.95 8.20
N ASP A 5 -14.18 -11.19 7.81
CA ASP A 5 -13.30 -12.35 8.02
C ASP A 5 -12.01 -12.21 7.21
N VAL A 6 -12.11 -11.70 5.98
CA VAL A 6 -10.94 -11.46 5.12
C VAL A 6 -10.06 -10.38 5.71
N ILE A 7 -10.65 -9.29 6.22
CA ILE A 7 -9.90 -8.21 6.84
C ILE A 7 -9.17 -8.72 8.10
N LYS A 8 -9.84 -9.49 8.95
CA LYS A 8 -9.22 -10.07 10.16
C LYS A 8 -8.06 -11.01 9.80
N LEU A 9 -8.30 -11.95 8.89
CA LEU A 9 -7.27 -12.88 8.43
C LEU A 9 -6.03 -12.15 7.90
N VAL A 10 -6.24 -11.13 7.06
CA VAL A 10 -5.11 -10.35 6.51
C VAL A 10 -4.38 -9.59 7.60
N LYS A 11 -5.09 -8.99 8.58
CA LYS A 11 -4.45 -8.27 9.69
C LYS A 11 -3.59 -9.21 10.54
N GLU A 12 -4.08 -10.39 10.87
CA GLU A 12 -3.32 -11.41 11.61
C GLU A 12 -2.06 -11.83 10.85
N VAL A 13 -2.21 -12.25 9.58
CA VAL A 13 -1.07 -12.68 8.76
C VAL A 13 -0.09 -11.53 8.51
N ALA A 14 -0.59 -10.30 8.33
CA ALA A 14 0.26 -9.12 8.17
C ALA A 14 1.12 -8.88 9.42
N THR A 15 0.55 -9.07 10.61
CA THR A 15 1.29 -8.90 11.88
C THR A 15 2.34 -9.99 12.07
N GLU A 16 2.14 -11.19 11.54
CA GLU A 16 3.16 -12.25 11.57
C GLU A 16 4.30 -12.06 10.57
N VAL A 17 4.00 -11.51 9.39
CA VAL A 17 4.92 -11.50 8.25
C VAL A 17 5.66 -10.17 8.12
N ILE A 18 5.01 -9.06 8.50
CA ILE A 18 5.58 -7.73 8.43
C ILE A 18 6.37 -7.50 9.72
N PRO A 19 7.69 -7.22 9.63
CA PRO A 19 8.50 -6.92 10.80
C PRO A 19 8.02 -5.67 11.55
N ASP A 20 8.25 -5.61 12.86
CA ASP A 20 7.76 -4.55 13.75
C ASP A 20 8.24 -3.13 13.40
N ASN A 21 9.32 -3.01 12.63
CA ASN A 21 9.83 -1.71 12.14
C ASN A 21 9.00 -1.14 10.98
N ILE A 22 8.05 -1.89 10.43
CA ILE A 22 7.20 -1.48 9.32
C ILE A 22 5.76 -1.37 9.80
N ALA A 23 5.28 -0.13 9.91
CA ALA A 23 3.90 0.14 10.28
C ALA A 23 2.96 -0.01 9.08
N PHE A 24 1.80 -0.62 9.31
CA PHE A 24 0.62 -0.50 8.44
C PHE A 24 -0.53 0.10 9.25
N THR A 25 -1.36 0.91 8.60
CA THR A 25 -2.42 1.69 9.27
C THR A 25 -3.77 1.02 9.16
N ASP A 26 -4.10 0.47 8.00
CA ASP A 26 -5.40 -0.18 7.80
C ASP A 26 -5.38 -1.24 6.69
N VAL A 27 -6.37 -2.12 6.74
CA VAL A 27 -6.63 -3.13 5.71
C VAL A 27 -8.09 -3.06 5.30
N LYS A 28 -8.33 -2.89 4.01
CA LYS A 28 -9.68 -2.82 3.44
C LYS A 28 -9.83 -3.76 2.27
N VAL A 29 -11.06 -4.18 2.00
CA VAL A 29 -11.38 -4.87 0.74
C VAL A 29 -11.97 -3.83 -0.21
N GLU A 30 -11.25 -3.53 -1.29
CA GLU A 30 -11.69 -2.63 -2.34
C GLU A 30 -12.01 -3.45 -3.59
N SER A 31 -13.30 -3.52 -3.93
CA SER A 31 -13.85 -4.35 -5.00
C SER A 31 -13.53 -5.83 -4.82
N SER A 32 -12.49 -6.34 -5.49
CA SER A 32 -12.06 -7.74 -5.43
C SER A 32 -10.65 -7.90 -4.85
N ASN A 33 -10.02 -6.80 -4.43
CA ASN A 33 -8.65 -6.79 -3.93
C ASN A 33 -8.61 -6.43 -2.45
N VAL A 34 -7.60 -6.97 -1.76
CA VAL A 34 -7.27 -6.54 -0.41
C VAL A 34 -6.26 -5.41 -0.52
N VAL A 35 -6.54 -4.28 0.11
CA VAL A 35 -5.71 -3.09 0.12
C VAL A 35 -5.14 -2.89 1.51
N LEU A 36 -3.82 -2.84 1.61
CA LEU A 36 -3.08 -2.55 2.83
C LEU A 36 -2.52 -1.14 2.74
N TYR A 37 -2.88 -0.31 3.71
CA TYR A 37 -2.44 1.08 3.83
C TYR A 37 -1.22 1.16 4.75
N THR A 38 -0.22 1.96 4.35
CA THR A 38 1.00 2.17 5.14
C THR A 38 1.52 3.59 4.96
N PRO A 39 2.07 4.23 6.00
CA PRO A 39 2.80 5.48 5.86
C PRO A 39 4.13 5.30 5.10
N ASN A 40 4.71 4.09 5.10
CA ASN A 40 6.07 3.82 4.65
C ASN A 40 6.08 2.91 3.42
N VAL A 41 5.53 3.38 2.30
CA VAL A 41 5.40 2.57 1.07
C VAL A 41 6.76 2.14 0.50
N GLU A 42 7.78 2.98 0.64
CA GLU A 42 9.12 2.75 0.07
C GLU A 42 9.74 1.46 0.62
N ILE A 43 9.55 1.16 1.91
CA ILE A 43 10.13 -0.03 2.55
C ILE A 43 9.56 -1.33 1.94
N PHE A 44 8.31 -1.29 1.50
CA PHE A 44 7.67 -2.43 0.84
C PHE A 44 8.13 -2.62 -0.61
N ALA A 45 8.58 -1.56 -1.28
CA ALA A 45 9.19 -1.66 -2.60
C ALA A 45 10.56 -2.32 -2.53
N GLU A 46 11.33 -2.04 -1.46
CA GLU A 46 12.62 -2.66 -1.19
C GLU A 46 12.49 -4.11 -0.68
N ASN A 47 11.47 -4.40 0.13
CA ASN A 47 11.23 -5.72 0.73
C ASN A 47 10.09 -6.49 0.04
N SER A 48 10.26 -6.75 -1.26
CA SER A 48 9.23 -7.43 -2.07
C SER A 48 8.83 -8.83 -1.56
N ASP A 49 9.72 -9.53 -0.85
CA ASP A 49 9.47 -10.87 -0.30
C ASP A 49 8.39 -10.89 0.80
N VAL A 50 8.27 -9.81 1.58
CA VAL A 50 7.25 -9.65 2.62
C VAL A 50 5.86 -9.66 1.99
N ILE A 51 5.68 -8.88 0.93
CA ILE A 51 4.40 -8.79 0.18
C ILE A 51 4.07 -10.14 -0.45
N ARG A 52 5.08 -10.79 -1.05
CA ARG A 52 4.92 -12.09 -1.69
C ARG A 52 4.45 -13.14 -0.70
N THR A 53 5.08 -13.20 0.47
CA THR A 53 4.74 -14.16 1.54
C THR A 53 3.34 -13.91 2.07
N LEU A 54 2.99 -12.65 2.31
CA LEU A 54 1.64 -12.26 2.73
C LEU A 54 0.58 -12.68 1.70
N ALA A 55 0.81 -12.42 0.42
CA ALA A 55 -0.10 -12.80 -0.66
C ALA A 55 -0.25 -14.33 -0.79
N GLN A 56 0.84 -15.09 -0.61
CA GLN A 56 0.82 -16.55 -0.64
C GLN A 56 0.03 -17.16 0.52
N LYS A 57 0.20 -16.64 1.75
CA LYS A 57 -0.54 -17.09 2.93
C LYS A 57 -2.04 -16.78 2.83
N VAL A 58 -2.39 -15.56 2.41
CA VAL A 58 -3.80 -15.11 2.30
C VAL A 58 -4.49 -15.67 1.04
N ARG A 59 -3.73 -16.05 -0.01
CA ARG A 59 -4.23 -16.49 -1.32
C ARG A 59 -5.17 -15.48 -1.98
N LYS A 60 -4.87 -14.18 -1.81
CA LYS A 60 -5.59 -13.06 -2.41
C LYS A 60 -4.62 -12.08 -3.03
N ARG A 61 -5.09 -11.29 -3.99
CA ARG A 61 -4.33 -10.18 -4.54
C ARG A 61 -4.28 -9.05 -3.51
N ILE A 62 -3.08 -8.74 -3.05
CA ILE A 62 -2.82 -7.67 -2.07
C ILE A 62 -2.22 -6.48 -2.82
N ILE A 63 -2.75 -5.29 -2.53
CA ILE A 63 -2.29 -4.03 -3.08
C ILE A 63 -1.83 -3.16 -1.91
N ILE A 64 -0.60 -2.67 -1.97
CA ILE A 64 -0.09 -1.72 -0.98
C ILE A 64 -0.32 -0.30 -1.47
N LYS A 65 -0.87 0.56 -0.61
CA LYS A 65 -1.10 1.97 -0.89
C LYS A 65 -0.52 2.85 0.23
N ALA A 66 -0.08 4.05 -0.15
CA ALA A 66 0.26 5.09 0.82
C ALA A 66 -0.95 5.45 1.67
N ASP A 67 -0.77 5.60 2.97
CA ASP A 67 -1.81 6.08 3.86
C ASP A 67 -2.29 7.47 3.41
N PRO A 68 -3.61 7.78 3.41
CA PRO A 68 -4.10 9.10 3.06
C PRO A 68 -3.45 10.26 3.83
N SER A 69 -3.04 10.03 5.08
CA SER A 69 -2.40 11.05 5.94
C SER A 69 -1.01 11.50 5.45
N VAL A 70 -0.27 10.63 4.76
CA VAL A 70 1.07 10.95 4.23
C VAL A 70 1.04 11.49 2.80
N ARG A 71 -0.14 11.47 2.15
CA ARG A 71 -0.30 11.95 0.78
C ARG A 71 -0.31 13.47 0.74
N LYS A 72 0.44 14.04 -0.19
CA LYS A 72 0.41 15.48 -0.46
C LYS A 72 -0.96 15.89 -1.05
N PRO A 73 -1.50 17.06 -0.69
CA PRO A 73 -2.66 17.63 -1.37
C PRO A 73 -2.43 17.76 -2.87
N VAL A 74 -3.49 17.57 -3.67
CA VAL A 74 -3.44 17.55 -5.14
C VAL A 74 -2.71 18.77 -5.72
N ILE A 75 -3.00 19.97 -5.20
CA ILE A 75 -2.39 21.22 -5.66
C ILE A 75 -0.85 21.19 -5.48
N SER A 76 -0.40 20.83 -4.28
CA SER A 76 1.03 20.75 -3.96
C SER A 76 1.74 19.61 -4.70
N ALA A 77 1.04 18.49 -4.91
CA ALA A 77 1.55 17.34 -5.66
C ALA A 77 1.75 17.73 -7.14
N LYS A 78 0.78 18.42 -7.76
CA LYS A 78 0.87 18.92 -9.14
C LYS A 78 2.07 19.85 -9.32
N GLN A 79 2.25 20.81 -8.40
CA GLN A 79 3.42 21.71 -8.44
C GLN A 79 4.74 20.95 -8.32
N LYS A 80 4.81 19.92 -7.45
CA LYS A 80 6.03 19.12 -7.31
C LYS A 80 6.28 18.27 -8.56
N LEU A 81 5.24 17.71 -9.17
CA LEU A 81 5.34 16.95 -10.42
C LEU A 81 5.90 17.81 -11.56
N LEU A 82 5.37 19.01 -11.78
CA LEU A 82 5.86 19.93 -12.83
C LEU A 82 7.33 20.34 -12.66
N LYS A 83 7.86 20.31 -11.43
CA LYS A 83 9.29 20.59 -11.16
C LYS A 83 10.21 19.40 -11.42
N VAL A 84 9.70 18.18 -11.33
CA VAL A 84 10.47 16.94 -11.46
C VAL A 84 10.37 16.38 -12.88
N LEU A 85 9.23 16.62 -13.55
CA LEU A 85 9.01 16.19 -14.93
C LEU A 85 9.80 17.08 -15.89
N PRO A 86 10.59 16.50 -16.80
CA PRO A 86 11.22 17.27 -17.88
C PRO A 86 10.16 17.79 -18.85
N GLU A 87 10.41 18.94 -19.48
CA GLU A 87 9.47 19.57 -20.44
C GLU A 87 9.16 18.64 -21.62
N GLU A 88 10.12 17.79 -22.00
CA GLU A 88 10.02 16.78 -23.05
C GLU A 88 9.01 15.67 -22.74
N ALA A 89 8.57 15.52 -21.48
CA ALA A 89 7.62 14.49 -21.09
C ALA A 89 6.22 14.71 -21.70
N GLY A 90 5.92 15.91 -22.21
CA GLY A 90 4.65 16.21 -22.90
C GLY A 90 3.41 16.06 -22.02
N VAL A 91 3.59 15.99 -20.70
CA VAL A 91 2.51 15.83 -19.71
C VAL A 91 1.96 17.22 -19.37
N VAL A 92 0.99 17.68 -20.16
CA VAL A 92 0.26 18.95 -19.94
C VAL A 92 -1.23 18.66 -19.72
#